data_AF-A0A967M3F1-F1
#
_entry.id   AF-A0A967M3F1-F1
#
_cell.length_a   1.000
_cell.length_b   1.000
_cell.length_c   1.000
_cell.angle_alpha   90.00
_cell.angle_beta   90.00
_cell.angle_gamma   90.00
#
_symmetry.space_group_name_H-M   'P 1'
#
loop_
_entity.id
_entity.type
_entity.pdbx_description
1 polymer ?
#
loop_
_entity_poly.entity_id
_entity_poly.type
_entity_poly.pdbx_seq_one_letter_code
_entity_poly.pdbx_strand_id
1 'polypeptide(L)' 'MSKTLSLQAQVREQTGSKAAVQVRKQGRIPAIVYGHKQEPVAISLDAHDFIEGLHHGHRLMDIKVGSKTEK' A
#
# COMPACT_ATOMS: atom_id res chain seq x y z
N MET A 1 -3.08 -18.56 -14.36
CA MET A 1 -3.80 -17.54 -13.57
C MET A 1 -3.05 -17.33 -12.27
N SER A 2 -2.15 -16.35 -12.22
CA SER A 2 -1.39 -16.01 -11.02
C SER A 2 -2.34 -15.55 -9.92
N LYS A 3 -2.29 -16.18 -8.76
CA LYS A 3 -3.09 -15.81 -7.59
C LYS A 3 -2.45 -14.56 -6.97
N THR A 4 -2.75 -13.37 -7.50
CA THR A 4 -2.32 -12.10 -6.93
C THR A 4 -3.16 -11.78 -5.69
N LEU A 5 -2.50 -11.39 -4.60
CA LEU A 5 -3.19 -10.89 -3.42
C LEU A 5 -3.58 -9.43 -3.66
N SER A 6 -4.85 -9.10 -3.47
CA SER A 6 -5.32 -7.70 -3.52
C SER A 6 -5.18 -7.06 -2.14
N LEU A 7 -4.40 -5.98 -2.05
CA LEU A 7 -4.23 -5.20 -0.82
C LEU A 7 -5.05 -3.92 -0.89
N GLN A 8 -5.71 -3.57 0.22
CA GLN A 8 -6.43 -2.31 0.33
C GLN A 8 -5.49 -1.18 0.73
N ALA A 9 -5.49 -0.11 -0.05
CA ALA A 9 -4.70 1.08 0.16
C ALA A 9 -5.59 2.32 0.30
N GLN A 10 -5.17 3.24 1.18
CA GLN A 10 -5.81 4.54 1.34
C GLN A 10 -4.82 5.65 0.99
N VAL A 11 -5.25 6.62 0.17
CA VAL A 11 -4.45 7.80 -0.14
C VAL A 11 -4.20 8.60 1.13
N ARG A 12 -2.98 9.10 1.27
CA ARG A 12 -2.57 9.94 2.39
C ARG A 12 -2.35 11.36 1.91
N GLU A 13 -3.06 12.30 2.53
CA GLU A 13 -2.84 13.73 2.29
C GLU A 13 -1.57 14.23 3.00
N GLN A 14 -1.27 13.68 4.17
CA GLN A 14 -0.14 14.11 5.00
C GLN A 14 1.10 13.24 4.79
N THR A 15 2.19 13.90 4.37
CA THR A 15 3.52 13.32 4.16
C THR A 15 4.52 13.80 5.22
N GLY A 16 5.69 13.18 5.27
CA GLY A 16 6.76 13.50 6.22
C GLY A 16 6.86 12.58 7.45
N SER A 17 7.92 12.76 8.23
CA SER A 17 8.33 11.84 9.29
C SER A 17 7.28 11.69 10.41
N LYS A 18 6.72 12.79 10.89
CA LYS A 18 5.69 12.76 11.96
C LYS A 18 4.42 12.04 11.51
N ALA A 19 3.93 12.34 10.31
CA ALA A 19 2.76 11.67 9.74
C ALA A 19 3.02 10.17 9.53
N ALA A 20 4.21 9.79 9.05
CA ALA A 20 4.58 8.40 8.90
C ALA A 20 4.65 7.64 10.25
N VAL A 21 5.09 8.30 11.32
CA VAL A 21 5.07 7.71 12.68
C VAL A 21 3.64 7.51 13.17
N GLN A 22 2.74 8.46 12.95
CA GLN A 22 1.32 8.31 13.31
C GLN A 22 0.66 7.15 12.57
N VAL A 23 0.89 7.02 11.26
CA VAL A 23 0.36 5.91 10.44
C VAL A 23 0.86 4.55 10.95
N ARG A 24 2.15 4.44 11.31
CA ARG A 24 2.69 3.21 11.92
C ARG A 24 2.06 2.88 13.26
N LYS A 25 1.79 3.88 14.10
CA LYS A 25 1.09 3.70 15.38
C LYS A 25 -0.34 3.20 15.22
N GLN A 26 -0.97 3.47 14.07
CA GLN A 26 -2.31 2.98 13.73
C GLN A 26 -2.29 1.57 13.12
N GLY A 27 -1.14 0.87 13.11
CA GLY A 27 -1.03 -0.47 12.52
C GLY A 27 -1.01 -0.46 10.98
N ARG A 28 -0.74 0.70 10.36
CA ARG A 28 -0.68 0.84 8.90
C ARG A 28 0.75 1.10 8.42
N ILE A 29 1.06 0.65 7.22
CA ILE A 29 2.36 0.85 6.58
C ILE A 29 2.29 2.08 5.66
N PRO A 30 3.08 3.14 5.91
CA PRO A 30 3.22 4.25 4.99
C PRO A 30 4.03 3.84 3.75
N ALA A 31 3.50 4.05 2.54
CA ALA A 31 4.15 3.72 1.27
C ALA A 31 3.93 4.81 0.20
N ILE A 32 4.70 4.74 -0.89
CA ILE A 32 4.55 5.59 -2.08
C ILE A 32 4.45 4.68 -3.30
N VAL A 33 3.40 4.84 -4.09
CA VAL A 33 3.23 4.17 -5.38
C VAL A 33 3.78 5.09 -6.47
N TYR A 34 4.59 4.53 -7.35
CA TYR A 34 5.18 5.24 -8.49
C TYR A 34 5.31 4.28 -9.67
N GLY A 35 5.32 4.82 -10.90
CA GLY A 35 5.48 4.03 -12.11
C GLY A 35 4.92 4.73 -13.34
N HIS A 36 5.16 4.16 -14.53
CA HIS A 36 4.51 4.55 -15.80
C HIS A 36 4.48 6.05 -16.13
N LYS A 37 5.48 6.84 -15.68
CA LYS A 37 5.52 8.31 -15.80
C LYS A 37 4.31 9.02 -15.18
N GLN A 38 3.65 8.39 -14.20
CA GLN A 38 2.57 8.97 -13.43
C GLN A 38 3.11 9.69 -12.19
N GLU A 39 2.30 10.60 -11.66
CA GLU A 39 2.64 11.30 -10.42
C GLU A 39 2.69 10.32 -9.24
N PRO A 40 3.73 10.37 -8.39
CA PRO A 40 3.81 9.52 -7.22
C PRO A 40 2.66 9.77 -6.25
N VAL A 41 2.04 8.69 -5.75
CA VAL A 41 0.91 8.77 -4.82
C VAL A 41 1.34 8.24 -3.46
N ALA A 42 1.16 9.07 -2.42
CA ALA A 42 1.37 8.63 -1.04
C ALA A 42 0.16 7.81 -0.57
N ILE A 43 0.41 6.58 -0.10
CA ILE A 43 -0.63 5.65 0.35
C ILE A 43 -0.31 5.06 1.73
N SER A 44 -1.33 4.52 2.39
CA SER A 44 -1.21 3.67 3.57
C SER A 44 -1.83 2.31 3.31
N LEU A 45 -1.09 1.25 3.63
CA LEU A 45 -1.51 -0.14 3.51
C LEU A 45 -1.79 -0.70 4.91
N ASP A 46 -2.67 -1.69 5.00
CA ASP A 46 -2.80 -2.47 6.22
C ASP A 46 -1.55 -3.32 6.46
N ALA A 47 -0.99 -3.28 7.67
CA ALA A 47 0.25 -4.01 7.96
C ALA A 47 0.02 -5.52 8.04
N HIS A 48 -1.13 -5.96 8.54
CA HIS A 48 -1.44 -7.37 8.71
C HIS A 48 -1.59 -8.04 7.35
N ASP A 49 -2.45 -7.50 6.48
CA ASP A 49 -2.69 -8.04 5.14
C ASP A 49 -1.39 -8.12 4.30
N PHE A 50 -0.54 -7.09 4.41
CA PHE A 50 0.73 -7.03 3.70
C PHE A 50 1.71 -8.12 4.18
N ILE A 51 1.83 -8.30 5.50
CA ILE A 51 2.72 -9.30 6.10
C ILE A 51 2.23 -10.71 5.79
N GLU A 52 0.92 -10.96 5.88
CA GLU A 52 0.34 -12.25 5.49
C GLU A 52 0.64 -12.57 4.03
N GLY A 53 0.45 -11.61 3.12
CA GLY A 53 0.81 -11.77 1.71
C GLY A 53 2.27 -12.13 1.49
N LEU A 54 3.17 -11.47 2.23
CA LEU A 54 4.59 -11.75 2.18
C LEU A 54 4.92 -13.16 2.69
N HIS A 55 4.31 -13.59 3.80
CA HIS A 55 4.50 -14.93 4.38
C HIS A 55 3.96 -16.04 3.48
N HIS A 56 2.86 -15.78 2.75
CA HIS A 56 2.32 -16.72 1.76
C HIS A 56 3.13 -16.78 0.46
N GLY A 57 4.23 -16.02 0.35
CA GLY A 57 5.13 -16.06 -0.80
C GLY A 57 4.64 -15.30 -2.02
N HIS A 58 3.64 -14.42 -1.86
CA HIS A 58 3.20 -13.55 -2.95
C HIS A 58 4.30 -12.52 -3.28
N ARG A 59 4.78 -12.54 -4.53
CA ARG A 59 5.77 -11.57 -5.04
C ARG A 59 5.15 -10.46 -5.88
N LEU A 60 3.93 -10.69 -6.36
CA LEU A 60 3.11 -9.72 -7.06
C LEU A 60 1.82 -9.55 -6.26
N MET A 61 1.46 -8.30 -6.02
CA MET A 61 0.30 -7.91 -5.23
C MET A 61 -0.40 -6.79 -5.99
N ASP A 62 -1.72 -6.85 -6.07
CA ASP A 62 -2.53 -5.82 -6.71
C ASP A 62 -2.93 -4.78 -5.63
N ILE A 63 -2.70 -3.49 -5.86
CA ILE A 63 -3.00 -2.45 -4.88
C ILE A 63 -4.30 -1.75 -5.28
N LYS A 64 -5.31 -1.80 -4.40
CA LYS A 64 -6.58 -1.08 -4.59
C LYS A 64 -6.55 0.22 -3.82
N VAL A 65 -6.40 1.34 -4.53
CA VAL A 65 -6.41 2.69 -3.96
C VAL A 65 -7.78 3.32 -4.23
N GLY A 66 -8.71 3.20 -3.27
CA GLY A 66 -10.08 3.69 -3.45
C GLY A 66 -10.81 3.04 -4.65
N SER A 67 -11.23 3.85 -5.63
CA SER A 67 -11.91 3.41 -6.87
C SER A 67 -10.96 3.17 -8.07
N LYS A 68 -9.64 3.33 -7.90
CA LYS A 68 -8.63 3.00 -8.91
C LYS A 68 -7.82 1.78 -8.48
N THR A 69 -7.89 0.73 -9.29
CA THR A 69 -7.01 -0.44 -9.16
C THR A 69 -5.75 -0.15 -9.94
N GLU A 70 -4.61 -0.05 -9.26
CA GLU A 70 -3.31 0.05 -9.92
C GLU A 70 -2.63 -1.32 -9.83
N LYS A 71 -2.13 -1.79 -10.98
CA LYS A 71 -1.44 -3.06 -11.17
C LYS A 71 0.07 -2.85 -11.25
#